data_AF-A0A447TGQ2-F1
#
_entry.id   AF-A0A447TGQ2-F1
#
_cell.length_a   1.000
_cell.length_b   1.000
_cell.length_c   1.000
_cell.angle_alpha   90.00
_cell.angle_beta   90.00
_cell.angle_gamma   90.00
#
_symmetry.space_group_name_H-M   'P 1'
#
loop_
_entity.id
_entity.type
_entity.pdbx_description
1 polymer ?
#
loop_
_entity_poly.entity_id
_entity_poly.type
_entity_poly.pdbx_seq_one_letter_code
_entity_poly.pdbx_strand_id
1 'polypeptide(L)'
;MAELEQRIAHANLPQPLQQVLARLEYAVPLMDIIEIGEGSKLKLEQVAANYFQLGRSLQLDWLRDAITGLPRDNRWQSLARSALRDDLYRVHCKLAKLALQDGEGQPSLCSGWRSATPRWRCAARCSPSCSPSARWIWRCCPPACAS
;
A
#
# COMPACT_ATOMS: atom_id res chain seq x y z
N MET A 1 10.12 8.54 11.66
CA MET A 1 11.57 8.47 11.87
C MET A 1 11.93 8.62 13.35
N ALA A 2 11.67 9.76 14.00
CA ALA A 2 12.07 10.01 15.39
C ALA A 2 11.57 8.97 16.42
N GLU A 3 10.33 8.47 16.27
CA GLU A 3 9.76 7.46 17.18
C GLU A 3 10.45 6.09 17.07
N LEU A 4 10.93 5.70 15.89
CA LEU A 4 11.68 4.46 15.68
C LEU A 4 13.11 4.57 16.22
N GLU A 5 13.73 5.74 16.10
CA GLU A 5 15.04 6.01 16.68
C GLU A 5 14.99 5.84 18.21
N GLN A 6 13.93 6.31 18.86
CA GLN A 6 13.70 6.09 20.29
C GLN A 6 13.50 4.62 20.65
N ARG A 7 12.79 3.84 19.82
CA ARG A 7 12.65 2.38 20.02
C ARG A 7 13.98 1.62 19.90
N ILE A 8 14.91 2.10 19.07
CA ILE A 8 16.22 1.47 18.82
C ILE A 8 17.32 2.06 19.72
N ALA A 9 17.00 3.03 20.57
CA ALA A 9 17.89 3.62 21.56
C ALA A 9 18.19 2.61 22.69
N HIS A 10 18.99 1.60 22.37
CA HIS A 10 19.55 0.64 23.32
C HIS A 10 20.93 1.12 23.76
N ALA A 11 21.23 1.02 25.06
CA ALA A 11 22.40 1.63 25.70
C ALA A 11 23.78 1.24 25.12
N ASN A 12 23.87 0.19 24.30
CA ASN A 12 25.13 -0.37 23.80
C ASN A 12 25.40 -0.13 22.31
N LEU A 13 24.52 0.59 21.58
CA LEU A 13 24.70 0.86 20.16
C LEU A 13 25.20 2.29 19.92
N PRO A 14 26.23 2.51 19.09
CA PRO A 14 26.63 3.86 18.67
C PRO A 14 25.48 4.59 17.96
N GLN A 15 25.28 5.88 18.23
CA GLN A 15 24.25 6.71 17.57
C GLN A 15 24.19 6.59 16.03
N PRO A 16 25.31 6.61 15.27
CA PRO A 16 25.24 6.48 13.81
C PRO A 16 24.63 5.14 13.38
N LEU A 17 24.85 4.06 14.14
CA LEU A 17 24.26 2.76 13.85
C LEU A 17 22.76 2.73 14.16
N GLN A 18 22.33 3.39 15.24
CA GLN A 18 20.90 3.52 15.59
C GLN A 18 20.12 4.23 14.48
N GLN A 19 20.68 5.31 13.92
CA GLN A 19 20.07 6.04 12.80
C GLN A 19 19.95 5.19 11.53
N VAL A 20 20.98 4.40 11.21
CA VAL A 20 20.94 3.48 10.06
C VAL A 20 19.86 2.41 10.26
N LEU A 21 19.81 1.78 11.43
CA LEU A 21 18.80 0.76 11.75
C LEU A 21 17.38 1.30 11.65
N ALA A 22 17.13 2.52 12.16
CA ALA A 22 15.83 3.17 12.05
C ALA A 22 15.41 3.46 10.60
N ARG A 23 16.38 3.61 9.67
CA ARG A 23 16.12 3.84 8.24
C ARG A 23 15.92 2.55 7.46
N LEU A 24 16.55 1.44 7.87
CA LEU A 24 16.46 0.15 7.17
C LEU A 24 15.03 -0.40 7.12
N GLU A 25 14.20 -0.07 8.10
CA GLU A 25 12.78 -0.44 8.11
C GLU A 25 12.01 0.13 6.91
N TYR A 26 12.46 1.27 6.37
CA TYR A 26 11.89 1.93 5.20
C TYR A 26 12.60 1.57 3.89
N ALA A 27 13.68 0.77 3.94
CA ALA A 27 14.40 0.37 2.74
C ALA A 27 13.59 -0.61 1.87
N VAL A 28 12.81 -1.49 2.50
CA VAL A 28 11.98 -2.48 1.77
C VAL A 28 10.93 -1.82 0.87
N PRO A 29 10.10 -0.87 1.35
CA PRO A 29 9.12 -0.19 0.50
C PRO A 29 9.73 0.83 -0.48
N LEU A 30 11.03 1.15 -0.37
CA LEU A 30 11.65 2.16 -1.24
C LEU A 30 11.59 1.76 -2.72
N MET A 31 11.79 0.48 -3.02
CA MET A 31 11.70 -0.03 -4.40
C MET A 31 10.29 0.16 -4.96
N ASP A 32 9.26 -0.18 -4.17
CA ASP A 32 7.85 0.02 -4.56
C ASP A 32 7.57 1.50 -4.84
N ILE A 33 8.07 2.41 -3.99
CA ILE A 33 7.86 3.86 -4.16
C ILE A 33 8.49 4.36 -5.45
N ILE A 34 9.70 3.90 -5.80
CA ILE A 34 10.37 4.24 -7.06
C ILE A 34 9.55 3.72 -8.24
N GLU A 35 9.12 2.44 -8.19
CA GLU A 35 8.33 1.82 -9.26
C GLU A 35 6.99 2.55 -9.48
N ILE A 36 6.35 3.03 -8.40
CA ILE A 36 5.13 3.84 -8.50
C ILE A 36 5.45 5.23 -9.07
N GLY A 37 6.56 5.84 -8.65
CA GLY A 37 7.01 7.15 -9.09
C GLY A 37 7.32 7.19 -10.58
N GLU A 38 7.99 6.18 -11.13
CA GLU A 38 8.29 6.08 -12.56
C GLU A 38 7.02 6.01 -13.43
N GLY A 39 5.96 5.40 -12.92
CA GLY A 39 4.66 5.32 -13.60
C GLY A 39 3.73 6.51 -13.36
N SER A 40 4.16 7.51 -12.58
CA SER A 40 3.34 8.64 -12.12
C SER A 40 3.98 9.98 -12.47
N LYS A 41 3.18 11.05 -12.51
CA LYS A 41 3.69 12.44 -12.68
C LYS A 41 4.07 13.10 -11.35
N LEU A 42 4.03 12.35 -10.26
CA LEU A 42 4.25 12.87 -8.91
C LEU A 42 5.70 12.80 -8.48
N LYS A 43 6.07 13.71 -7.58
CA LYS A 43 7.37 13.67 -6.93
C LYS A 43 7.45 12.46 -6.00
N LEU A 44 8.63 11.87 -5.86
CA LEU A 44 8.84 10.69 -5.01
C LEU A 44 8.37 10.91 -3.57
N GLU A 45 8.55 12.11 -3.02
CA GLU A 45 8.14 12.44 -1.66
C GLU A 45 6.61 12.35 -1.49
N GLN A 46 5.85 12.73 -2.51
CA GLN A 46 4.39 12.65 -2.52
C GLN A 46 3.93 11.20 -2.64
N VAL A 47 4.60 10.40 -3.48
CA VAL A 47 4.33 8.97 -3.61
C VAL A 47 4.59 8.25 -2.29
N ALA A 48 5.73 8.53 -1.65
CA ALA A 48 6.07 7.98 -0.33
C ALA A 48 5.03 8.37 0.73
N ALA A 49 4.62 9.63 0.79
CA ALA A 49 3.61 10.11 1.73
C ALA A 49 2.29 9.34 1.58
N ASN A 50 1.80 9.17 0.34
CA ASN A 50 0.58 8.41 0.06
C ASN A 50 0.74 6.92 0.37
N TYR A 51 1.87 6.30 -0.01
CA TYR A 51 2.13 4.90 0.25
C TYR A 51 2.07 4.60 1.76
N PHE A 52 2.75 5.39 2.59
CA PHE A 52 2.74 5.22 4.05
C PHE A 52 1.41 5.61 4.68
N GLN A 53 0.73 6.64 4.18
CA GLN A 53 -0.61 7.01 4.67
C GLN A 53 -1.62 5.89 4.38
N LEU A 54 -1.56 5.28 3.18
CA LEU A 54 -2.39 4.14 2.80
C LEU A 54 -2.12 2.96 3.73
N GLY A 55 -0.85 2.62 3.95
CA GLY A 55 -0.44 1.54 4.86
C GLY A 55 -1.01 1.72 6.26
N ARG A 56 -0.89 2.93 6.84
CA ARG A 56 -1.48 3.27 8.14
C ARG A 56 -3.00 3.18 8.13
N SER A 57 -3.64 3.69 7.08
CA SER A 57 -5.10 3.64 6.95
C SER A 57 -5.63 2.21 6.88
N LEU A 58 -4.90 1.30 6.23
CA LEU A 58 -5.16 -0.14 6.12
C LEU A 58 -4.66 -0.92 7.33
N GLN A 59 -3.95 -0.26 8.25
CA GLN A 59 -3.34 -0.84 9.43
C GLN A 59 -2.38 -1.99 9.07
N LEU A 60 -1.60 -1.86 7.98
CA LEU A 60 -0.72 -2.95 7.53
C LEU A 60 0.43 -3.25 8.50
N ASP A 61 0.73 -2.32 9.42
CA ASP A 61 1.79 -2.47 10.41
C ASP A 61 1.58 -3.70 11.31
N TRP A 62 0.35 -3.94 11.80
CA TRP A 62 0.08 -5.11 12.66
C TRP A 62 0.28 -6.43 11.90
N LEU A 63 -0.10 -6.48 10.63
CA LEU A 63 0.00 -7.68 9.80
C LEU A 63 1.47 -7.99 9.51
N ARG A 64 2.26 -6.94 9.21
CA ARG A 64 3.70 -7.06 9.05
C ARG A 64 4.37 -7.57 10.32
N ASP A 65 3.97 -7.09 11.48
CA ASP A 65 4.48 -7.55 12.77
C ASP A 65 4.09 -9.01 13.03
N ALA A 66 2.85 -9.39 12.74
CA ALA A 66 2.39 -10.78 12.85
C ALA A 66 3.19 -11.73 11.95
N ILE A 67 3.43 -11.36 10.67
CA ILE A 67 4.29 -12.13 9.75
C ILE A 67 5.73 -12.20 10.29
N THR A 68 6.22 -11.11 10.86
CA THR A 68 7.58 -11.06 11.42
C THR A 68 7.73 -11.96 12.64
N GLY A 69 6.68 -12.09 13.47
CA GLY A 69 6.64 -12.96 14.63
C GLY A 69 6.47 -14.45 14.34
N LEU A 70 6.23 -14.85 13.09
CA LEU A 70 6.10 -16.27 12.74
C LEU A 70 7.40 -17.05 13.00
N PRO A 71 7.30 -18.32 13.46
CA PRO A 71 8.44 -19.16 13.78
C PRO A 71 9.32 -19.43 12.55
N ARG A 72 10.59 -19.74 12.81
CA ARG A 72 11.62 -19.99 11.79
C ARG A 72 12.33 -21.33 11.99
N ASP A 73 11.67 -22.25 12.66
CA ASP A 73 12.28 -23.49 13.17
C ASP A 73 12.66 -24.45 12.04
N ASN A 74 12.08 -24.27 10.85
CA ASN A 74 12.47 -25.01 9.66
C ASN A 74 12.54 -24.16 8.38
N ARG A 75 13.17 -24.74 7.34
CA ARG A 75 13.37 -24.11 6.04
C ARG A 75 12.05 -23.71 5.36
N TRP A 76 11.03 -24.55 5.45
CA TRP A 76 9.73 -24.31 4.82
C TRP A 76 8.98 -23.15 5.47
N GLN A 77 9.02 -23.05 6.79
CA GLN A 77 8.46 -21.93 7.55
C GLN A 77 9.17 -20.62 7.18
N SER A 78 10.50 -20.65 7.07
CA SER A 78 11.28 -19.48 6.65
C SER A 78 10.94 -19.02 5.23
N LEU A 79 10.71 -19.96 4.31
CA LEU A 79 10.27 -19.67 2.95
C LEU A 79 8.83 -19.13 2.93
N ALA A 80 7.90 -19.76 3.64
CA ALA A 80 6.52 -19.30 3.74
C ALA A 80 6.42 -17.89 4.32
N ARG A 81 7.20 -17.59 5.37
CA ARG A 81 7.27 -16.25 5.97
C ARG A 81 7.80 -15.22 4.99
N SER A 82 8.80 -15.58 4.19
CA SER A 82 9.37 -14.69 3.17
C SER A 82 8.34 -14.42 2.07
N ALA A 83 7.70 -15.47 1.55
CA ALA A 83 6.63 -15.36 0.55
C ALA A 83 5.46 -14.48 1.04
N LEU A 84 5.00 -14.67 2.28
CA LEU A 84 3.94 -13.83 2.87
C LEU A 84 4.32 -12.36 2.96
N ARG A 85 5.58 -12.07 3.33
CA ARG A 85 6.08 -10.70 3.40
C ARG A 85 6.15 -10.08 2.00
N ASP A 86 6.63 -10.83 1.02
CA ASP A 86 6.73 -10.35 -0.36
C ASP A 86 5.35 -10.11 -0.97
N ASP A 87 4.38 -10.99 -0.69
CA ASP A 87 2.98 -10.79 -1.11
C ASP A 87 2.34 -9.56 -0.43
N LEU A 88 2.63 -9.31 0.85
CA LEU A 88 2.16 -8.11 1.55
C LEU A 88 2.61 -6.84 0.83
N TYR A 89 3.91 -6.69 0.56
CA TYR A 89 4.45 -5.51 -0.12
C TYR A 89 3.94 -5.41 -1.55
N ARG A 90 3.89 -6.52 -2.29
CA ARG A 90 3.34 -6.55 -3.65
C ARG A 90 1.89 -6.06 -3.70
N VAL A 91 1.05 -6.52 -2.76
CA VAL A 91 -0.35 -6.08 -2.66
C VAL A 91 -0.44 -4.61 -2.26
N HIS A 92 0.39 -4.17 -1.29
CA HIS A 92 0.43 -2.76 -0.87
C HIS A 92 0.83 -1.83 -2.03
N CYS A 93 1.89 -2.16 -2.77
CA CYS A 93 2.30 -1.44 -3.98
C CYS A 93 1.16 -1.35 -5.00
N LYS A 94 0.51 -2.48 -5.31
CA LYS A 94 -0.63 -2.50 -6.24
C LYS A 94 -1.79 -1.63 -5.77
N LEU A 95 -2.13 -1.67 -4.48
CA LEU A 95 -3.19 -0.83 -3.91
C LEU A 95 -2.82 0.66 -3.94
N ALA A 96 -1.56 1.00 -3.67
CA ALA A 96 -1.08 2.38 -3.75
C ALA A 96 -1.16 2.92 -5.18
N LYS A 97 -0.77 2.12 -6.19
CA LYS A 97 -0.94 2.49 -7.61
C LYS A 97 -2.39 2.78 -7.95
N LEU A 98 -3.30 1.88 -7.56
CA LEU A 98 -4.73 2.04 -7.82
C LEU A 98 -5.30 3.28 -7.14
N ALA A 99 -4.94 3.53 -5.88
CA ALA A 99 -5.39 4.70 -5.13
C ALA A 99 -4.91 6.02 -5.75
N LEU A 100 -3.68 6.06 -6.26
CA LEU A 100 -3.14 7.24 -6.95
C LEU A 100 -3.77 7.46 -8.32
N GLN A 101 -4.07 6.38 -9.06
CA GLN A 101 -4.76 6.44 -10.36
C GLN A 101 -6.20 6.96 -10.22
N ASP A 102 -6.96 6.42 -9.26
CA ASP A 102 -8.34 6.84 -8.99
C ASP A 102 -8.41 8.30 -8.49
N GLY A 103 -7.32 8.80 -7.93
CA GLY A 103 -7.22 10.14 -7.37
C GLY A 103 -6.55 11.19 -8.25
N GLU A 104 -6.37 10.92 -9.55
CA GLU A 104 -5.71 11.83 -10.51
C GLU A 104 -4.33 12.34 -10.06
N GLY A 105 -3.65 11.60 -9.18
CA GLY A 105 -2.34 11.98 -8.66
C GLY A 105 -2.35 13.09 -7.59
N GLN A 106 -3.43 13.41 -6.88
CA GLN A 106 -3.28 14.39 -5.79
C GLN A 106 -2.54 13.79 -4.56
N PRO A 107 -1.74 14.58 -3.83
CA PRO A 107 -0.81 14.08 -2.82
C PRO A 107 -1.42 13.65 -1.47
N SER A 108 -2.76 13.60 -1.29
CA SER A 108 -3.40 13.31 0.01
C SER A 108 -4.65 12.43 -0.06
N LEU A 109 -4.86 11.68 -1.14
CA LEU A 109 -6.13 10.99 -1.40
C LEU A 109 -6.39 9.72 -0.60
N CYS A 110 -5.37 9.09 0.00
CA CYS A 110 -5.52 7.74 0.53
C CYS A 110 -6.60 7.62 1.63
N SER A 111 -6.90 8.69 2.37
CA SER A 111 -8.02 8.72 3.31
C SER A 111 -9.40 8.82 2.63
N GLY A 112 -9.49 9.56 1.51
CA GLY A 112 -10.71 9.70 0.71
C GLY A 112 -10.98 8.52 -0.21
N TRP A 113 -9.95 7.75 -0.57
CA TRP A 113 -10.07 6.58 -1.46
C TRP A 113 -10.92 5.44 -0.86
N ARG A 114 -11.04 5.35 0.47
CA ARG A 114 -11.95 4.41 1.12
C ARG A 114 -13.43 4.75 0.89
N SER A 115 -13.74 6.04 0.79
CA SER A 115 -15.11 6.55 0.61
C SER A 115 -15.49 6.81 -0.84
N ALA A 116 -14.52 7.13 -1.70
CA ALA A 116 -14.72 7.17 -3.14
C ALA A 116 -15.01 5.74 -3.63
N THR A 117 -16.08 5.51 -4.38
CA THR A 117 -16.38 4.20 -4.97
C THR A 117 -15.24 3.84 -5.92
N PRO A 118 -14.32 2.93 -5.58
CA PRO A 118 -13.18 2.68 -6.45
C PRO A 118 -13.68 2.05 -7.75
N ARG A 119 -13.04 2.35 -8.88
CA ARG A 119 -13.45 1.83 -10.20
C ARG A 119 -13.53 0.30 -10.23
N TRP A 120 -12.71 -0.40 -9.44
CA TRP A 120 -12.76 -1.86 -9.30
C TRP A 120 -13.99 -2.37 -8.53
N ARG A 121 -14.59 -1.59 -7.61
CA ARG A 121 -15.88 -1.92 -6.96
C ARG A 121 -17.05 -1.79 -7.93
N CYS A 122 -16.97 -0.85 -8.88
CA CYS A 122 -17.92 -0.77 -9.98
C CYS A 122 -17.76 -1.98 -10.91
N ALA A 123 -16.53 -2.30 -11.31
CA ALA A 123 -16.24 -3.47 -12.16
C ALA A 123 -16.63 -4.81 -11.52
N ALA A 124 -16.44 -4.98 -10.20
CA ALA A 124 -16.85 -6.18 -9.47
C ALA A 124 -18.38 -6.26 -9.22
N ARG A 125 -19.12 -5.17 -9.41
CA ARG A 125 -20.58 -5.09 -9.22
C ARG A 125 -21.35 -5.11 -10.55
N CYS A 126 -20.70 -4.79 -11.66
CA CYS A 126 -21.27 -4.96 -12.99
C CYS A 126 -21.27 -6.44 -13.38
N SER A 127 -22.46 -7.00 -13.61
CA SER A 127 -22.63 -8.35 -14.16
C SER A 127 -22.03 -8.45 -15.57
N PRO A 128 -21.46 -9.60 -16.00
CA PRO A 128 -20.91 -9.81 -17.34
C PRO A 128 -21.91 -9.56 -18.49
N SER A 129 -23.21 -9.48 -18.19
CA SER A 129 -24.27 -9.21 -19.16
C SER A 129 -24.41 -7.74 -19.60
N CYS A 130 -23.62 -6.81 -19.04
CA CYS A 130 -23.67 -5.39 -19.41
C CYS A 130 -22.83 -5.10 -20.67
N SER A 131 -23.49 -5.04 -21.83
CA SER A 131 -22.90 -4.62 -23.11
C SER A 131 -22.77 -3.09 -23.22
N PRO A 132 -21.71 -2.53 -23.85
CA PRO A 132 -21.55 -1.09 -24.10
C PRO A 132 -22.58 -0.47 -25.07
N SER A 133 -23.39 -1.27 -25.76
CA SER A 133 -24.25 -0.80 -26.85
C SER A 133 -25.70 -0.46 -26.47
N ALA A 134 -26.15 -0.76 -25.24
CA ALA A 134 -27.54 -0.60 -24.87
C ALA A 134 -27.84 0.75 -24.20
N ARG A 135 -28.44 1.67 -24.96
CA ARG A 135 -28.88 3.02 -24.55
C ARG A 135 -30.05 3.04 -23.54
N TRP A 136 -30.36 1.91 -22.88
CA TRP A 136 -31.52 1.78 -22.01
C TRP A 136 -31.14 1.43 -20.57
N ILE A 137 -31.32 2.43 -19.69
CA ILE A 137 -31.64 2.36 -18.26
C ILE A 137 -30.51 1.85 -17.34
N TRP A 138 -29.64 2.78 -16.92
CA TRP A 138 -29.39 3.25 -15.53
C TRP A 138 -29.67 2.34 -14.30
N ARG A 139 -29.70 1.01 -14.41
CA ARG A 139 -30.03 0.10 -13.31
C ARG A 139 -28.92 -0.88 -12.92
N CYS A 140 -27.82 -0.90 -13.67
CA CYS A 140 -26.72 -1.85 -13.48
C CYS A 140 -25.46 -1.23 -12.87
N CYS A 141 -25.41 0.10 -12.72
CA CYS A 141 -24.30 0.81 -12.08
C CYS A 141 -24.87 1.80 -11.05
N PRO A 142 -24.38 1.81 -9.79
CA PRO A 142 -24.77 2.86 -8.85
C PRO A 142 -24.31 4.23 -9.39
N PRO A 143 -25.05 5.32 -9.11
CA PRO A 143 -24.79 6.65 -9.69
C PRO A 143 -23.38 7.17 -9.39
N ALA A 144 -22.72 6.65 -8.36
CA ALA A 144 -21.35 6.96 -7.99
C ALA A 144 -20.27 6.38 -8.92
N CYS A 145 -20.65 5.65 -9.98
CA CYS A 145 -19.74 5.14 -11.03
C CYS A 145 -19.85 5.91 -12.36
N ALA A 146 -20.71 6.93 -12.45
CA ALA A 146 -21.01 7.67 -13.67
C ALA A 146 -20.28 9.03 -13.78
N SER A 147 -19.19 9.21 -13.03
CA SER A 147 -18.38 10.43 -12.98
C SER A 147 -16.92 10.09 -13.25
#